data_AF-A0A2M8C6S5-F1
#
_entry.id   AF-A0A2M8C6S5-F1
#
_cell.length_a   1.000
_cell.length_b   1.000
_cell.length_c   1.000
_cell.angle_alpha   90.00
_cell.angle_beta   90.00
_cell.angle_gamma   90.00
#
_symmetry.space_group_name_H-M   'P 1'
#
loop_
_entity.id
_entity.type
_entity.pdbx_description
1 polymer ?
#
loop_
_entity_poly.entity_id
_entity_poly.type
_entity_poly.pdbx_seq_one_letter_code
_entity_poly.pdbx_strand_id
1 'polypeptide(L)'
;MGHYELTSYFIYRSTVYSDGKIEHDGSFFEDKTIVVCPHCEGVFWRDEAKEKEIEYQDDQPELPFSKSVWDLEMARSEDFRKGMVLYYKQLLETGFANTTQREIYLRITLWRAINDIIRYQRPFLKSIDSYVLRKPLRFLKSRISTCRTYGYFKPNQLENLHRLTNIFSPVTDDDQLMLTEMYREMGNRSKALELLNSIENGSGATFRKIKKATLLFRKRVFMLGK
;
A
#
# COMPACT_ATOMS: atom_id res chain seq x y z
N MET A 1 -17.63 -21.59 -18.36
CA MET A 1 -16.21 -21.97 -18.43
C MET A 1 -15.35 -20.72 -18.50
N GLY A 2 -14.75 -20.30 -17.38
CA GLY A 2 -13.78 -19.20 -17.39
C GLY A 2 -12.44 -19.69 -17.92
N HIS A 3 -12.06 -19.25 -19.11
CA HIS A 3 -10.73 -19.51 -19.65
C HIS A 3 -9.68 -18.87 -18.72
N TYR A 4 -8.84 -19.69 -18.10
CA TYR A 4 -7.60 -19.20 -17.51
C TYR A 4 -6.61 -18.96 -18.65
N GLU A 5 -6.63 -17.76 -19.22
CA GLU A 5 -5.52 -17.30 -20.05
C GLU A 5 -4.34 -16.99 -19.10
N LEU A 6 -3.33 -17.86 -19.13
CA LEU A 6 -2.00 -17.59 -18.57
C LEU A 6 -1.29 -16.62 -19.52
N THR A 7 -1.70 -15.37 -19.45
CA THR A 7 -1.06 -14.27 -20.15
C THR A 7 0.11 -13.81 -19.29
N SER A 8 1.34 -14.07 -19.77
CA SER A 8 2.54 -13.45 -19.22
C SER A 8 2.51 -11.95 -19.52
N TYR A 9 1.78 -11.19 -18.72
CA TYR A 9 1.69 -9.75 -18.89
C TYR A 9 3.03 -9.13 -18.54
N PHE A 10 3.72 -8.57 -19.54
CA PHE A 10 4.68 -7.52 -19.29
C PHE A 10 3.93 -6.39 -18.60
N ILE A 11 4.23 -6.14 -17.33
CA ILE A 11 3.65 -5.01 -16.60
C ILE A 11 4.27 -3.74 -17.17
N TYR A 12 3.73 -3.27 -18.30
CA TYR A 12 4.21 -2.07 -18.95
C TYR A 12 4.07 -0.89 -17.98
N ARG A 13 5.19 -0.18 -17.74
CA ARG A 13 5.27 1.03 -16.91
C ARG A 13 4.96 0.83 -15.42
N SER A 14 5.38 -0.28 -14.82
CA SER A 14 5.29 -0.44 -13.37
C SER A 14 6.16 0.58 -12.62
N THR A 15 5.58 1.36 -11.73
CA THR A 15 6.33 2.22 -10.81
C THR A 15 6.45 1.53 -9.46
N VAL A 16 7.70 1.32 -9.01
CA VAL A 16 7.98 0.71 -7.70
C VAL A 16 8.34 1.81 -6.69
N TYR A 17 7.74 1.74 -5.51
CA TYR A 17 7.98 2.66 -4.39
C TYR A 17 8.80 2.00 -3.29
N SER A 18 9.45 2.82 -2.47
CA SER A 18 10.35 2.34 -1.42
C SER A 18 9.64 1.61 -0.27
N ASP A 19 8.32 1.76 -0.12
CA ASP A 19 7.48 0.95 0.79
C ASP A 19 6.99 -0.37 0.17
N GLY A 20 7.62 -0.79 -0.93
CA GLY A 20 7.32 -2.01 -1.66
C GLY A 20 6.00 -1.95 -2.44
N LYS A 21 5.27 -0.83 -2.45
CA LYS A 21 4.08 -0.70 -3.30
C LYS A 21 4.51 -0.61 -4.77
N ILE A 22 3.84 -1.39 -5.59
CA ILE A 22 3.99 -1.40 -7.05
C ILE A 22 2.69 -0.84 -7.63
N GLU A 23 2.81 0.10 -8.55
CA GLU A 23 1.70 0.64 -9.31
C GLU A 23 1.93 0.33 -10.79
N HIS A 24 0.87 0.05 -11.54
CA HIS A 24 0.97 -0.25 -12.97
C HIS A 24 -0.20 0.35 -13.74
N ASP A 25 0.04 0.70 -15.01
CA ASP A 25 -1.00 1.18 -15.91
C ASP A 25 -1.70 -0.04 -16.55
N GLY A 26 -2.86 -0.44 -16.03
CA GLY A 26 -3.65 -1.51 -16.65
C GLY A 26 -4.73 -2.11 -15.74
N SER A 27 -5.74 -2.74 -16.36
CA SER A 27 -6.74 -3.57 -15.69
C SER A 27 -6.12 -4.91 -15.31
N PHE A 28 -5.15 -4.89 -14.40
CA PHE A 28 -4.73 -6.13 -13.74
C PHE A 28 -5.84 -6.51 -12.76
N PHE A 29 -6.24 -7.78 -12.78
CA PHE A 29 -7.03 -8.33 -11.69
C PHE A 29 -6.09 -8.36 -10.47
N GLU A 30 -6.06 -7.28 -9.69
CA GLU A 30 -5.41 -7.29 -8.38
C GLU A 30 -5.94 -8.53 -7.66
N ASP A 31 -5.04 -9.44 -7.28
CA ASP A 31 -5.42 -10.60 -6.50
C ASP A 31 -6.08 -10.09 -5.22
N LYS A 32 -7.41 -10.20 -5.16
CA LYS A 32 -8.22 -9.61 -4.09
C LYS A 32 -8.00 -10.44 -2.83
N THR A 33 -6.92 -10.20 -2.09
CA THR A 33 -6.65 -10.90 -0.82
C THR A 33 -7.81 -10.72 0.16
N ILE A 34 -8.42 -9.53 0.13
CA ILE A 34 -9.64 -9.18 0.88
C ILE A 34 -10.77 -8.97 -0.13
N VAL A 35 -11.89 -9.62 0.14
CA VAL A 35 -13.09 -9.60 -0.69
C VAL A 35 -14.29 -9.19 0.16
N VAL A 36 -15.29 -8.60 -0.49
CA VAL A 36 -16.48 -8.06 0.13
C VAL A 36 -17.71 -8.72 -0.48
N CYS A 37 -18.64 -9.15 0.37
CA CYS A 37 -19.90 -9.73 -0.05
C CYS A 37 -20.74 -8.66 -0.77
N PRO A 38 -21.26 -8.92 -1.98
CA PRO A 38 -22.08 -7.93 -2.68
C PRO A 38 -23.41 -7.63 -1.98
N HIS A 39 -23.94 -8.59 -1.21
CA HIS A 39 -25.25 -8.49 -0.56
C HIS A 39 -25.21 -7.88 0.84
N CYS A 40 -24.38 -8.41 1.75
CA CYS A 40 -24.32 -7.97 3.15
C CYS A 40 -23.12 -7.08 3.48
N GLU A 41 -22.25 -6.82 2.51
CA GLU A 41 -21.01 -6.04 2.67
C GLU A 41 -20.01 -6.60 3.70
N GLY A 42 -20.23 -7.85 4.13
CA GLY A 42 -19.30 -8.58 4.98
C GLY A 42 -17.92 -8.71 4.32
N VAL A 43 -16.87 -8.48 5.10
CA VAL A 43 -15.47 -8.56 4.67
C VAL A 43 -14.91 -9.93 5.06
N PHE A 44 -14.23 -10.60 4.13
CA PHE A 44 -13.62 -11.90 4.37
C PHE A 44 -12.29 -12.04 3.62
N TRP A 45 -11.42 -12.92 4.12
CA TRP A 45 -10.22 -13.28 3.41
C TRP A 45 -10.57 -14.21 2.25
N ARG A 46 -9.96 -13.98 1.08
CA ARG A 46 -10.29 -14.75 -0.13
C ARG A 46 -10.03 -16.25 0.02
N ASP A 47 -9.01 -16.62 0.78
CA ASP A 47 -8.66 -18.01 1.08
C ASP A 47 -9.63 -18.69 2.05
N GLU A 48 -10.39 -17.93 2.86
CA GLU A 48 -11.49 -18.45 3.69
C GLU A 48 -12.76 -18.70 2.88
N ALA A 49 -12.93 -17.98 1.77
CA ALA A 49 -14.07 -18.16 0.86
C ALA A 49 -13.88 -19.30 -0.15
N LYS A 50 -12.96 -20.23 0.09
CA LYS A 50 -12.81 -21.41 -0.75
C LYS A 50 -14.01 -22.33 -0.57
N GLU A 51 -14.74 -22.53 -1.66
CA GLU A 51 -15.77 -23.55 -1.76
C GLU A 51 -15.15 -24.94 -1.48
N LYS A 52 -15.81 -25.73 -0.62
CA LYS A 52 -15.71 -27.20 -0.73
C LYS A 52 -16.23 -27.54 -2.11
N GLU A 53 -15.59 -28.43 -2.87
CA GLU A 53 -16.00 -28.84 -4.23
C GLU A 53 -17.53 -28.86 -4.37
N ILE A 54 -18.09 -27.76 -4.92
CA ILE A 54 -19.52 -27.70 -5.21
C ILE A 54 -19.62 -28.32 -6.59
N GLU A 55 -20.31 -29.45 -6.69
CA GLU A 55 -20.78 -29.94 -7.99
C GLU A 55 -21.72 -28.85 -8.54
N TYR A 56 -21.20 -28.03 -9.46
CA TYR A 56 -22.01 -27.03 -10.14
C TYR A 56 -23.11 -27.76 -10.91
N GLN A 57 -24.33 -27.69 -10.39
CA GLN A 57 -25.52 -28.05 -11.15
C GLN A 57 -25.81 -26.89 -12.12
N ASP A 58 -25.98 -27.20 -13.40
CA ASP A 58 -26.21 -26.23 -14.48
C ASP A 58 -27.43 -25.31 -14.24
N ASP A 59 -28.30 -25.67 -13.30
CA ASP A 59 -29.55 -24.96 -12.99
C ASP A 59 -29.44 -23.92 -11.84
N GLN A 60 -28.24 -23.71 -11.28
CA GLN A 60 -28.05 -22.73 -10.21
C GLN A 60 -28.06 -21.29 -10.78
N PRO A 61 -28.81 -20.35 -10.15
CA PRO A 61 -28.79 -18.95 -10.57
C PRO A 61 -27.38 -18.36 -10.43
N GLU A 62 -26.92 -17.62 -11.45
CA GLU A 62 -25.60 -16.97 -11.42
C GLU A 62 -25.48 -16.05 -10.21
N LEU A 63 -24.58 -16.40 -9.29
CA LEU A 63 -24.27 -15.56 -8.13
C LEU A 63 -23.46 -14.33 -8.56
N PRO A 64 -23.71 -13.15 -7.97
CA PRO A 64 -22.95 -11.95 -8.29
C PRO A 64 -21.49 -12.11 -7.87
N PHE A 65 -20.57 -11.55 -8.67
CA PHE A 65 -19.15 -11.50 -8.33
C PHE A 65 -18.90 -10.77 -7.01
N SER A 66 -17.88 -11.23 -6.27
CA SER A 66 -17.45 -10.55 -5.05
C SER A 66 -16.91 -9.15 -5.33
N LYS A 67 -17.31 -8.21 -4.47
CA LYS A 67 -16.82 -6.83 -4.48
C LYS A 67 -15.38 -6.80 -3.96
N SER A 68 -14.58 -5.88 -4.48
CA SER A 68 -13.30 -5.48 -3.91
C SER A 68 -13.49 -4.30 -2.95
N VAL A 69 -12.43 -3.96 -2.21
CA VAL A 69 -12.40 -2.74 -1.39
C VAL A 69 -12.62 -1.47 -2.25
N TRP A 70 -12.22 -1.51 -3.53
CA TRP A 70 -12.39 -0.41 -4.48
C TRP A 70 -13.83 -0.27 -5.00
N ASP A 71 -14.68 -1.27 -4.79
CA ASP A 71 -16.10 -1.24 -5.18
C ASP A 71 -17.00 -0.65 -4.08
N LEU A 72 -16.44 -0.40 -2.90
CA LEU A 72 -17.14 0.19 -1.76
C LEU A 72 -17.48 1.67 -1.99
N GLU A 73 -18.55 2.14 -1.36
CA GLU A 73 -19.00 3.53 -1.49
C GLU A 73 -17.91 4.54 -1.10
N MET A 74 -17.11 4.22 -0.07
CA MET A 74 -15.99 5.07 0.35
C MET A 74 -14.95 5.30 -0.75
N ALA A 75 -14.75 4.35 -1.66
CA ALA A 75 -13.79 4.46 -2.77
C ALA A 75 -14.24 5.48 -3.83
N ARG A 76 -15.55 5.79 -3.87
CA ARG A 76 -16.16 6.78 -4.76
C ARG A 76 -16.20 8.19 -4.16
N SER A 77 -15.85 8.33 -2.88
CA SER A 77 -15.87 9.63 -2.19
C SER A 77 -14.68 10.51 -2.55
N GLU A 78 -14.81 11.84 -2.45
CA GLU A 78 -13.69 12.77 -2.63
C GLU A 78 -12.55 12.52 -1.63
N ASP A 79 -12.91 12.02 -0.44
CA ASP A 79 -12.00 11.69 0.66
C ASP A 79 -11.54 10.22 0.64
N PHE A 80 -11.59 9.53 -0.50
CA PHE A 80 -11.34 8.09 -0.58
C PHE A 80 -10.03 7.65 0.10
N ARG A 81 -8.93 8.42 -0.02
CA ARG A 81 -7.65 8.07 0.63
C ARG A 81 -7.77 8.03 2.14
N LYS A 82 -8.51 8.97 2.71
CA LYS A 82 -8.82 8.99 4.15
C LYS A 82 -9.72 7.82 4.50
N GLY A 83 -10.74 7.53 3.68
CA GLY A 83 -11.60 6.36 3.82
C GLY A 83 -10.82 5.05 3.87
N MET A 84 -9.87 4.85 2.95
CA MET A 84 -9.01 3.66 2.89
C MET A 84 -8.15 3.49 4.16
N VAL A 85 -7.57 4.57 4.67
CA VAL A 85 -6.80 4.51 5.94
C VAL A 85 -7.71 4.10 7.11
N LEU A 86 -8.91 4.68 7.20
CA LEU A 86 -9.87 4.34 8.25
C LEU A 86 -10.37 2.91 8.13
N TYR A 87 -10.61 2.43 6.91
CA TYR A 87 -11.05 1.07 6.63
C TYR A 87 -10.03 0.03 7.09
N TYR A 88 -8.76 0.14 6.68
CA TYR A 88 -7.74 -0.82 7.12
C TYR A 88 -7.42 -0.72 8.61
N LYS A 89 -7.53 0.49 9.19
CA LYS A 89 -7.43 0.67 10.64
C LYS A 89 -8.56 -0.08 11.36
N GLN A 90 -9.80 0.06 10.90
CA GLN A 90 -10.95 -0.64 11.47
C GLN A 90 -10.79 -2.17 11.39
N LEU A 91 -10.31 -2.71 10.27
CA LEU A 91 -10.05 -4.16 10.15
C LEU A 91 -9.01 -4.66 11.17
N LEU A 92 -7.97 -3.87 11.45
CA LEU A 92 -6.99 -4.20 12.49
C LEU A 92 -7.60 -4.13 13.90
N GLU A 93 -8.47 -3.16 14.16
CA GLU A 93 -9.13 -2.97 15.46
C GLU A 93 -10.19 -4.04 15.76
N THR A 94 -10.89 -4.55 14.75
CA THR A 94 -11.90 -5.61 14.91
C THR A 94 -11.29 -7.01 15.06
N GLY A 95 -9.97 -7.15 14.94
CA GLY A 95 -9.30 -8.45 14.99
C GLY A 95 -9.53 -9.29 13.73
N PHE A 96 -9.82 -8.65 12.59
CA PHE A 96 -10.02 -9.35 11.31
C PHE A 96 -8.80 -10.17 10.87
N ALA A 97 -7.59 -9.74 11.25
CA ALA A 97 -6.38 -10.54 11.09
C ALA A 97 -6.25 -11.59 12.19
N ASN A 98 -6.70 -12.81 11.90
CA ASN A 98 -6.60 -13.97 12.79
C ASN A 98 -5.22 -14.68 12.75
N THR A 99 -4.33 -14.32 11.82
CA THR A 99 -2.96 -14.86 11.74
C THR A 99 -1.93 -13.73 11.66
N THR A 100 -0.69 -13.99 12.09
CA THR A 100 0.40 -13.01 12.03
C THR A 100 0.69 -12.56 10.60
N GLN A 101 0.60 -13.45 9.61
CA GLN A 101 0.79 -13.11 8.20
C GLN A 101 -0.29 -12.13 7.69
N ARG A 102 -1.55 -12.38 8.07
CA ARG A 102 -2.68 -11.49 7.76
C ARG A 102 -2.54 -10.14 8.44
N GLU A 103 -2.04 -10.12 9.68
CA GLU A 103 -1.74 -8.88 10.39
C GLU A 103 -0.64 -8.09 9.68
N ILE A 104 0.47 -8.75 9.32
CA ILE A 104 1.56 -8.14 8.53
C ILE A 104 1.01 -7.53 7.24
N TYR A 105 0.18 -8.28 6.51
CA TYR A 105 -0.45 -7.80 5.28
C TYR A 105 -1.29 -6.54 5.51
N LEU A 106 -2.20 -6.54 6.49
CA LEU A 106 -3.04 -5.37 6.80
C LEU A 106 -2.20 -4.17 7.22
N ARG A 107 -1.16 -4.38 8.03
CA ARG A 107 -0.28 -3.31 8.50
C ARG A 107 0.55 -2.72 7.37
N ILE A 108 1.08 -3.52 6.45
CA ILE A 108 1.76 -3.04 5.24
C ILE A 108 0.77 -2.24 4.37
N THR A 109 -0.46 -2.74 4.23
CA THR A 109 -1.49 -2.08 3.41
C THR A 109 -1.91 -0.74 4.03
N LEU A 110 -2.09 -0.68 5.35
CA LEU A 110 -2.34 0.56 6.09
C LEU A 110 -1.17 1.55 5.96
N TRP A 111 0.07 1.06 6.06
CA TRP A 111 1.26 1.89 5.87
C TRP A 111 1.27 2.54 4.48
N ARG A 112 1.00 1.76 3.43
CA ARG A 112 0.88 2.23 2.05
C ARG A 112 -0.27 3.24 1.88
N ALA A 113 -1.44 2.95 2.44
CA ALA A 113 -2.61 3.83 2.38
C ALA A 113 -2.34 5.20 3.02
N ILE A 114 -1.62 5.25 4.15
CA ILE A 114 -1.22 6.52 4.77
C ILE A 114 -0.21 7.26 3.88
N ASN A 115 0.74 6.54 3.29
CA ASN A 115 1.71 7.14 2.36
C ASN A 115 1.04 7.68 1.09
N ASP A 116 -0.01 7.04 0.59
CA ASP A 116 -0.76 7.46 -0.60
C ASP A 116 -1.37 8.86 -0.47
N ILE A 117 -1.64 9.33 0.76
CA ILE A 117 -2.09 10.69 1.02
C ILE A 117 -1.10 11.70 0.40
N ILE A 118 0.21 11.50 0.61
CA ILE A 118 1.26 12.43 0.15
C ILE A 118 2.07 11.93 -1.06
N ARG A 119 1.98 10.65 -1.40
CA ARG A 119 2.76 10.00 -2.46
C ARG A 119 2.67 10.71 -3.81
N TYR A 120 1.45 11.07 -4.21
CA TYR A 120 1.17 11.68 -5.51
C TYR A 120 1.38 13.19 -5.53
N GLN A 121 1.85 13.78 -4.43
CA GLN A 121 2.26 15.18 -4.44
C GLN A 121 3.55 15.32 -5.23
N ARG A 122 3.44 15.80 -6.47
CA ARG A 122 4.60 16.21 -7.28
C ARG A 122 5.43 17.23 -6.48
N PRO A 123 6.77 17.28 -6.60
CA PRO A 123 7.58 18.35 -5.99
C PRO A 123 7.14 19.74 -6.46
N PHE A 124 7.26 20.78 -5.62
CA PHE A 124 6.78 22.14 -5.94
C PHE A 124 7.28 22.61 -7.31
N LEU A 125 8.60 22.54 -7.53
CA LEU A 125 9.25 22.96 -8.77
C LEU A 125 8.75 22.19 -10.01
N LYS A 126 8.40 20.91 -9.87
CA LYS A 126 7.85 20.07 -10.95
C LYS A 126 6.34 20.21 -11.13
N SER A 127 5.70 21.01 -10.28
CA SER A 127 4.26 21.27 -10.31
C SER A 127 3.95 22.65 -10.87
N ILE A 128 4.96 23.50 -11.11
CA ILE A 128 4.79 24.82 -11.71
C ILE A 128 4.44 24.60 -13.18
N ASP A 129 3.15 24.63 -13.46
CA ASP A 129 2.57 24.60 -14.80
C ASP A 129 1.57 25.77 -14.91
N SER A 130 1.12 26.07 -16.13
CA SER A 130 0.09 27.04 -16.47
C SER A 130 -1.12 26.99 -15.52
N TYR A 131 -1.54 25.80 -15.07
CA TYR A 131 -2.63 25.64 -14.09
C TYR A 131 -2.28 26.22 -12.71
N VAL A 132 -1.08 25.94 -12.19
CA VAL A 132 -0.64 26.44 -10.88
C VAL A 132 -0.44 27.95 -10.90
N LEU A 133 0.08 28.49 -12.01
CA LEU A 133 0.19 29.93 -12.22
C LEU A 133 -1.18 30.63 -12.27
N ARG A 134 -2.19 29.99 -12.88
CA ARG A 134 -3.56 30.53 -12.95
C ARG A 134 -4.33 30.44 -11.64
N LYS A 135 -4.06 29.45 -10.78
CA LYS A 135 -4.78 29.22 -9.52
C LYS A 135 -3.85 28.86 -8.35
N PRO A 136 -2.92 29.75 -7.96
CA PRO A 136 -1.89 29.43 -6.97
C PRO A 136 -2.47 29.14 -5.58
N LEU A 137 -3.50 29.90 -5.17
CA LEU A 137 -4.18 29.70 -3.88
C LEU A 137 -4.85 28.33 -3.78
N ARG A 138 -5.48 27.84 -4.86
CA ARG A 138 -6.13 26.52 -4.90
C ARG A 138 -5.09 25.41 -4.77
N PHE A 139 -3.98 25.54 -5.49
CA PHE A 139 -2.86 24.59 -5.40
C PHE A 139 -2.27 24.55 -3.99
N LEU A 140 -2.02 25.71 -3.38
CA LEU A 140 -1.50 25.80 -2.02
C LEU A 140 -2.50 25.24 -1.00
N LYS A 141 -3.81 25.57 -1.12
CA LYS A 141 -4.88 25.05 -0.27
C LYS A 141 -4.95 23.52 -0.33
N SER A 142 -4.87 22.94 -1.53
CA SER A 142 -4.87 21.47 -1.72
C SER A 142 -3.66 20.82 -1.03
N ARG A 143 -2.46 21.40 -1.16
CA ARG A 143 -1.27 20.91 -0.48
C ARG A 143 -1.34 21.01 1.03
N ILE A 144 -1.77 22.16 1.55
CA ILE A 144 -1.95 22.36 2.99
C ILE A 144 -2.96 21.35 3.52
N SER A 145 -4.10 21.17 2.83
CA SER A 145 -5.11 20.18 3.20
C SER A 145 -4.52 18.78 3.28
N THR A 146 -3.82 18.35 2.23
CA THR A 146 -3.21 17.03 2.18
C THR A 146 -2.13 16.83 3.26
N CYS A 147 -1.30 17.84 3.51
CA CYS A 147 -0.31 17.82 4.60
C CYS A 147 -0.97 17.75 5.98
N ARG A 148 -2.12 18.43 6.17
CA ARG A 148 -2.91 18.34 7.41
C ARG A 148 -3.49 16.94 7.58
N THR A 149 -4.08 16.37 6.53
CA THR A 149 -4.62 15.00 6.56
C THR A 149 -3.52 13.98 6.86
N TYR A 150 -2.35 14.10 6.23
CA TYR A 150 -1.20 13.25 6.54
C TYR A 150 -0.72 13.45 7.98
N GLY A 151 -0.62 14.70 8.45
CA GLY A 151 -0.25 15.01 9.83
C GLY A 151 -1.19 14.38 10.84
N TYR A 152 -2.49 14.37 10.55
CA TYR A 152 -3.52 13.71 11.37
C TYR A 152 -3.27 12.19 11.51
N PHE A 153 -2.89 11.50 10.43
CA PHE A 153 -2.61 10.07 10.45
C PHE A 153 -1.16 9.70 10.79
N LYS A 154 -0.26 10.68 10.94
CA LYS A 154 1.15 10.41 11.23
C LYS A 154 1.36 9.61 12.53
N PRO A 155 0.64 9.88 13.64
CA PRO A 155 0.73 9.05 14.84
C PRO A 155 0.34 7.59 14.57
N ASN A 156 -0.77 7.36 13.85
CA ASN A 156 -1.20 6.01 13.47
C ASN A 156 -0.16 5.31 12.59
N GLN A 157 0.52 6.06 11.70
CA GLN A 157 1.62 5.50 10.91
C GLN A 157 2.76 5.02 11.80
N LEU A 158 3.20 5.83 12.76
CA LEU A 158 4.31 5.49 13.65
C LEU A 158 3.97 4.29 14.53
N GLU A 159 2.77 4.30 15.14
CA GLU A 159 2.26 3.17 15.92
C GLU A 159 2.20 1.89 15.09
N ASN A 160 1.65 1.97 13.87
CA ASN A 160 1.57 0.84 12.96
C ASN A 160 2.94 0.30 12.58
N LEU A 161 3.91 1.18 12.29
CA LEU A 161 5.28 0.78 11.96
C LEU A 161 5.98 0.14 13.16
N HIS A 162 5.82 0.67 14.38
CA HIS A 162 6.35 0.04 15.58
C HIS A 162 5.82 -1.39 15.77
N ARG A 163 4.51 -1.59 15.59
CA ARG A 163 3.91 -2.93 15.66
C ARG A 163 4.42 -3.82 14.55
N LEU A 164 4.48 -3.31 13.32
CA LEU A 164 4.95 -4.05 12.16
C LEU A 164 6.40 -4.51 12.33
N THR A 165 7.31 -3.65 12.77
CA THR A 165 8.73 -4.02 13.01
C THR A 165 8.90 -5.10 14.07
N ASN A 166 7.94 -5.28 14.98
CA ASN A 166 7.99 -6.30 16.03
C ASN A 166 7.54 -7.68 15.54
N ILE A 167 6.63 -7.74 14.56
CA ILE A 167 6.07 -8.99 14.03
C ILE A 167 6.69 -9.39 12.69
N PHE A 168 7.28 -8.44 11.97
CA PHE A 168 7.88 -8.66 10.66
C PHE A 168 9.24 -9.36 10.81
N SER A 169 9.33 -10.59 10.30
CA SER A 169 10.53 -11.43 10.38
C SER A 169 11.16 -11.54 8.99
N PRO A 170 12.19 -10.73 8.66
CA PRO A 170 12.77 -10.74 7.33
C PRO A 170 13.53 -12.04 7.05
N VAL A 171 13.28 -12.65 5.89
CA VAL A 171 13.96 -13.89 5.45
C VAL A 171 14.93 -13.60 4.31
N THR A 172 14.58 -12.65 3.44
CA THR A 172 15.38 -12.28 2.26
C THR A 172 16.02 -10.90 2.42
N ASP A 173 17.03 -10.60 1.59
CA ASP A 173 17.65 -9.26 1.51
C ASP A 173 16.60 -8.18 1.17
N ASP A 174 15.60 -8.51 0.35
CA ASP A 174 14.51 -7.59 0.01
C ASP A 174 13.59 -7.33 1.23
N ASP A 175 13.33 -8.34 2.06
CA ASP A 175 12.62 -8.15 3.32
C ASP A 175 13.43 -7.28 4.30
N GLN A 176 14.75 -7.48 4.36
CA GLN A 176 15.64 -6.64 5.16
C GLN A 176 15.64 -5.18 4.67
N LEU A 177 15.58 -4.96 3.36
CA LEU A 177 15.37 -3.62 2.78
C LEU A 177 14.02 -3.03 3.17
N MET A 178 12.95 -3.84 3.18
CA MET A 178 11.64 -3.36 3.61
C MET A 178 11.65 -2.99 5.10
N LEU A 179 12.26 -3.81 5.96
CA LEU A 179 12.43 -3.51 7.39
C LEU A 179 13.27 -2.24 7.62
N THR A 180 14.33 -2.05 6.83
CA THR A 180 15.14 -0.82 6.82
C THR A 180 14.27 0.40 6.54
N GLU A 181 13.40 0.33 5.53
CA GLU A 181 12.51 1.41 5.16
C GLU A 181 11.51 1.75 6.27
N MET A 182 10.99 0.76 6.99
CA MET A 182 10.14 0.98 8.17
C MET A 182 10.89 1.83 9.22
N TYR A 183 12.12 1.45 9.59
CA TYR A 183 12.93 2.22 10.54
C TYR A 183 13.29 3.62 10.00
N ARG A 184 13.54 3.76 8.69
CA ARG A 184 13.79 5.07 8.04
C ARG A 184 12.58 6.00 8.20
N GLU A 185 11.36 5.50 7.97
CA GLU A 185 10.13 6.31 8.04
C GLU A 185 9.77 6.71 9.48
N MET A 186 10.11 5.85 10.44
CA MET A 186 10.04 6.15 11.88
C MET A 186 11.09 7.20 12.30
N GLY A 187 12.15 7.38 11.51
CA GLY A 187 13.25 8.27 11.81
C GLY A 187 14.36 7.63 12.64
N ASN A 188 14.34 6.32 12.84
CA ASN A 188 15.41 5.57 13.50
C ASN A 188 16.55 5.29 12.50
N ARG A 189 17.34 6.33 12.22
CA ARG A 189 18.44 6.27 11.25
C ARG A 189 19.51 5.25 11.64
N SER A 190 19.83 5.14 12.93
CA SER A 190 20.88 4.24 13.39
C SER A 190 20.55 2.79 13.03
N LYS A 191 19.32 2.35 13.37
CA LYS A 191 18.89 0.98 13.09
C LYS A 191 18.75 0.71 11.60
N ALA A 192 18.27 1.69 10.83
CA ALA A 192 18.21 1.57 9.38
C ALA A 192 19.60 1.40 8.73
N LEU A 193 20.62 2.13 9.20
CA LEU A 193 21.99 1.97 8.69
C LEU A 193 22.63 0.65 9.13
N GLU A 194 22.37 0.20 10.35
CA GLU A 194 22.80 -1.10 10.86
C GLU A 194 22.29 -2.22 9.96
N LEU A 195 20.98 -2.25 9.67
CA LEU A 195 20.36 -3.24 8.77
C LEU A 195 20.90 -3.14 7.34
N LEU A 196 21.13 -1.93 6.81
CA LEU A 196 21.73 -1.79 5.47
C LEU A 196 23.14 -2.35 5.38
N ASN A 197 23.90 -2.32 6.48
CA ASN A 197 25.26 -2.84 6.50
C ASN A 197 25.29 -4.36 6.73
N SER A 198 24.20 -4.98 7.21
CA SER A 198 24.10 -6.44 7.37
C SER A 198 23.69 -7.16 6.09
N ILE A 199 23.23 -6.46 5.05
CA ILE A 199 22.84 -7.06 3.77
C ILE A 199 24.09 -7.46 2.99
N GLU A 200 24.29 -8.77 2.79
CA GLU A 200 25.49 -9.34 2.16
C GLU A 200 25.63 -8.94 0.69
N ASN A 201 24.52 -8.91 -0.07
CA ASN A 201 24.53 -8.61 -1.52
C ASN A 201 24.08 -7.18 -1.86
N GLY A 202 24.37 -6.22 -0.97
CA GLY A 202 23.92 -4.82 -1.05
C GLY A 202 24.52 -3.96 -2.19
N SER A 203 24.36 -4.36 -3.45
CA SER A 203 24.90 -3.65 -4.62
C SER A 203 23.83 -3.15 -5.62
N GLY A 204 22.59 -3.62 -5.46
CA GLY A 204 21.47 -3.29 -6.36
C GLY A 204 21.13 -1.79 -6.45
N ALA A 205 20.47 -1.39 -7.54
CA ALA A 205 20.00 -0.01 -7.72
C ALA A 205 19.03 0.42 -6.60
N THR A 206 18.14 -0.48 -6.16
CA THR A 206 17.22 -0.27 -5.05
C THR A 206 17.97 -0.03 -3.75
N PHE A 207 18.90 -0.92 -3.39
CA PHE A 207 19.77 -0.77 -2.22
C PHE A 207 20.48 0.59 -2.21
N ARG A 208 21.12 0.98 -3.32
CA ARG A 208 21.84 2.26 -3.40
C ARG A 208 20.92 3.46 -3.20
N LYS A 209 19.69 3.42 -3.73
CA LYS A 209 18.70 4.49 -3.54
C LYS A 209 18.22 4.56 -2.09
N ILE A 210 17.92 3.44 -1.45
CA ILE A 210 17.52 3.35 -0.04
C ILE A 210 18.66 3.82 0.87
N LYS A 211 19.89 3.37 0.63
CA LYS A 211 21.08 3.81 1.37
C LYS A 211 21.28 5.32 1.27
N LYS A 212 21.20 5.88 0.06
CA LYS A 212 21.29 7.34 -0.15
C LYS A 212 20.16 8.09 0.56
N ALA A 213 18.92 7.61 0.50
CA ALA A 213 17.79 8.23 1.16
C ALA A 213 17.93 8.22 2.70
N THR A 214 18.43 7.11 3.25
CA THR A 214 18.71 6.94 4.69
C THR A 214 19.82 7.88 5.15
N LEU A 215 20.92 7.99 4.40
CA LEU A 215 22.02 8.93 4.68
C LEU A 215 21.56 10.40 4.65
N LEU A 216 20.69 10.76 3.71
CA LEU A 216 20.12 12.10 3.56
C LEU A 216 18.92 12.34 4.48
N PHE A 217 18.58 11.40 5.37
CA PHE A 217 17.48 11.50 6.32
C PHE A 217 16.12 11.83 5.68
N ARG A 218 15.89 11.29 4.47
CA ARG A 218 14.59 11.42 3.81
C ARG A 218 13.63 10.47 4.50
N LYS A 219 12.55 11.01 5.09
CA LYS A 219 11.54 10.20 5.81
C LYS A 219 10.37 9.76 4.94
N ARG A 220 10.12 10.42 3.80
CA ARG A 220 9.00 10.11 2.91
C ARG A 220 9.39 9.02 1.91
N VAL A 221 8.44 8.12 1.61
CA VAL A 221 8.52 7.18 0.48
C VAL A 221 8.88 7.91 -0.81
N PHE A 222 9.67 7.24 -1.64
CA PHE A 222 10.09 7.74 -2.94
C PHE A 222 10.07 6.62 -3.99
N MET A 223 10.11 7.00 -5.26
CA MET A 223 10.13 6.06 -6.38
C MET A 223 11.51 5.41 -6.53
N LEU A 224 11.53 4.08 -6.65
CA LEU A 224 12.70 3.26 -6.88
C LEU A 224 12.98 3.01 -8.36
N GLY A 225 11.96 2.95 -9.21
CA GLY A 225 12.10 2.68 -10.64
C GLY A 225 10.80 2.86 -11.40
N LYS A 226 10.92 2.88 -12.73
CA LYS A 226 9.85 2.81 -13.72
C LYS A 226 10.18 1.68 -14.69
#